data_AF-A0A9Q3UI35-F1
#
_entry.id   AF-A0A9Q3UI35-F1
#
_cell.length_a   1.000
_cell.length_b   1.000
_cell.length_c   1.000
_cell.angle_alpha   90.00
_cell.angle_beta   90.00
_cell.angle_gamma   90.00
#
_symmetry.space_group_name_H-M   'P 1'
#
loop_
_entity.id
_entity.type
_entity.pdbx_description
1 polymer ?
#
loop_
_entity_poly.entity_id
_entity_poly.type
_entity_poly.pdbx_seq_one_letter_code
_entity_poly.pdbx_strand_id
1 'polypeptide(L)'
;MKRQRGALSAELSLSLVTSVILLVTLVPPIYHAAADYRSSRDIQTHIDTIVQQSRLHYAKQVLETRCLAQSALDMNELTLPNEESGVRYDVAYQQTTQANARPSGIDVTVTIEDTKLQGSAAWLSPDEQRDNELIFHFPLDYQLPDYQELDIDTGCIR
;
A
#
# COMPACT_ATOMS: atom_id res chain seq x y z
N MET A 1 -14.17 -24.97 -64.47
CA MET A 1 -13.71 -24.24 -63.25
C MET A 1 -14.37 -24.86 -62.02
N LYS A 2 -13.69 -25.80 -61.35
CA LYS A 2 -14.22 -26.48 -60.15
C LYS A 2 -13.85 -25.65 -58.92
N ARG A 3 -14.89 -25.23 -58.21
CA ARG A 3 -14.87 -24.41 -56.99
C ARG A 3 -13.91 -24.99 -55.94
N GLN A 4 -12.83 -24.26 -55.64
CA GLN A 4 -11.99 -24.44 -54.45
C GLN A 4 -12.83 -24.10 -53.20
N ARG A 5 -13.62 -25.06 -52.70
CA ARG A 5 -14.38 -24.92 -51.45
C ARG A 5 -13.58 -25.41 -50.22
N GLY A 6 -12.55 -26.24 -50.45
CA GLY A 6 -11.72 -26.81 -49.38
C GLY A 6 -10.63 -25.88 -48.84
N ALA A 7 -10.08 -24.98 -49.65
CA ALA A 7 -9.03 -24.06 -49.22
C ALA A 7 -9.55 -23.04 -48.17
N LEU A 8 -10.72 -22.46 -48.45
CA LEU A 8 -11.39 -21.51 -47.55
C LEU A 8 -11.77 -22.11 -46.19
N SER A 9 -12.13 -23.40 -46.15
CA SER A 9 -12.52 -24.08 -44.91
C SER A 9 -11.32 -24.61 -44.11
N ALA A 10 -10.23 -24.98 -44.78
CA ALA A 10 -8.98 -25.39 -44.14
C ALA A 10 -8.20 -24.20 -43.54
N GLU A 11 -8.19 -23.05 -44.21
CA GLU A 11 -7.57 -21.82 -43.66
C GLU A 11 -8.39 -21.26 -42.48
N LEU A 12 -9.72 -21.38 -42.52
CA LEU A 12 -10.60 -21.03 -41.40
C LEU A 12 -10.40 -21.95 -40.20
N SER A 13 -10.26 -23.25 -40.41
CA SER A 13 -10.01 -24.18 -39.31
C SER A 13 -8.62 -23.99 -38.70
N LEU A 14 -7.60 -23.74 -39.53
CA LEU A 14 -6.25 -23.45 -39.06
C LEU A 14 -6.21 -22.16 -38.23
N SER A 15 -6.81 -21.06 -38.72
CA SER A 15 -6.85 -19.78 -38.00
C SER A 15 -7.65 -19.87 -36.69
N LEU A 16 -8.71 -20.69 -36.65
CA LEU A 16 -9.48 -20.92 -35.44
C LEU A 16 -8.67 -21.73 -34.41
N VAL A 17 -7.99 -22.80 -34.84
CA VAL A 17 -7.11 -23.59 -33.96
C VAL A 17 -5.96 -22.74 -33.41
N THR A 18 -5.28 -21.96 -34.25
CA THR A 18 -4.21 -21.07 -33.77
C THR A 18 -4.73 -20.02 -32.81
N SER A 19 -5.92 -19.45 -33.07
CA SER A 19 -6.53 -18.46 -32.17
C SER A 19 -6.89 -19.09 -30.83
N VAL A 20 -7.44 -20.30 -30.81
CA VAL A 20 -7.77 -21.02 -29.57
C VAL A 20 -6.51 -21.36 -28.78
N ILE A 21 -5.45 -21.85 -29.43
CA ILE A 21 -4.17 -22.14 -28.77
C ILE A 21 -3.58 -20.85 -28.19
N LEU A 22 -3.60 -19.75 -28.94
CA LEU A 22 -3.13 -18.46 -28.48
C LEU A 22 -3.93 -17.96 -27.27
N LEU A 23 -5.25 -18.12 -27.28
CA LEU A 23 -6.13 -17.76 -26.17
C LEU A 23 -5.85 -18.60 -24.91
N VAL A 24 -5.73 -19.92 -25.06
CA VAL A 24 -5.48 -20.83 -23.92
C VAL A 24 -4.09 -20.60 -23.32
N THR A 25 -3.10 -20.19 -24.12
CA THR A 25 -1.75 -19.92 -23.62
C THR A 25 -1.60 -18.54 -22.98
N LEU A 26 -2.27 -17.51 -23.52
CA LEU A 26 -2.14 -16.13 -23.04
C LEU A 26 -3.11 -15.76 -21.91
N VAL A 27 -4.32 -16.32 -21.90
CA VAL A 27 -5.33 -15.91 -20.90
C VAL A 27 -4.92 -16.25 -19.46
N PRO A 28 -4.38 -17.44 -19.13
CA PRO A 28 -3.99 -17.75 -17.76
C PRO A 28 -2.97 -16.77 -17.15
N PRO A 29 -1.82 -16.46 -17.79
CA PRO A 29 -0.86 -15.52 -17.19
C PRO A 29 -1.42 -14.10 -17.10
N ILE A 30 -2.22 -13.65 -18.07
CA ILE A 30 -2.87 -12.33 -18.02
C ILE A 30 -3.86 -12.26 -16.86
N TYR A 31 -4.63 -13.33 -16.64
CA TYR A 31 -5.59 -13.40 -15.54
C TYR A 31 -4.89 -13.30 -14.18
N HIS A 32 -3.80 -14.05 -13.98
CA HIS A 32 -3.02 -13.99 -12.75
C HIS A 32 -2.41 -12.60 -12.53
N ALA A 33 -1.78 -12.02 -13.56
CA ALA A 33 -1.22 -10.67 -13.46
C ALA A 33 -2.29 -9.62 -13.13
N ALA A 34 -3.49 -9.72 -13.72
CA ALA A 34 -4.60 -8.83 -13.41
C ALA A 34 -5.14 -9.01 -11.98
N ALA A 35 -5.16 -10.24 -11.48
CA ALA A 35 -5.55 -10.53 -10.10
C ALA A 35 -4.52 -9.94 -9.11
N ASP A 36 -3.22 -10.15 -9.35
CA ASP A 36 -2.14 -9.62 -8.51
C ASP A 36 -2.14 -8.09 -8.49
N TYR A 37 -2.34 -7.46 -9.65
CA TYR A 37 -2.48 -6.00 -9.75
C TYR A 37 -3.72 -5.47 -9.01
N ARG A 38 -4.83 -6.21 -9.03
CA ARG A 38 -6.02 -5.82 -8.27
C ARG A 38 -5.76 -5.90 -6.77
N SER A 39 -5.13 -6.97 -6.30
CA SER A 39 -4.76 -7.12 -4.89
C SER A 39 -3.78 -6.06 -4.42
N SER A 40 -2.77 -5.71 -5.23
CA SER A 40 -1.82 -4.65 -4.86
C SER A 40 -2.51 -3.28 -4.73
N ARG A 41 -3.52 -2.99 -5.56
CA ARG A 41 -4.32 -1.77 -5.45
C ARG A 41 -5.16 -1.72 -4.18
N ASP A 42 -5.67 -2.88 -3.74
CA ASP A 42 -6.43 -2.99 -2.50
C ASP A 42 -5.51 -2.72 -1.29
N ILE A 43 -4.34 -3.38 -1.25
CA ILE A 43 -3.29 -3.15 -0.25
C ILE A 43 -2.88 -1.67 -0.22
N GLN A 44 -2.62 -1.07 -1.38
CA GLN A 44 -2.25 0.35 -1.46
C GLN A 44 -3.36 1.27 -0.90
N THR A 45 -4.62 0.97 -1.21
CA THR A 45 -5.76 1.75 -0.69
C THR A 45 -5.87 1.64 0.83
N HIS A 46 -5.56 0.46 1.37
CA HIS A 46 -5.52 0.23 2.81
C HIS A 46 -4.36 1.01 3.46
N ILE A 47 -3.15 0.98 2.87
CA ILE A 47 -2.01 1.80 3.31
C ILE A 47 -2.38 3.29 3.32
N ASP A 48 -2.97 3.80 2.23
CA ASP A 48 -3.38 5.21 2.14
C ASP A 48 -4.39 5.58 3.25
N THR A 49 -5.29 4.65 3.58
CA THR A 49 -6.25 4.80 4.68
C THR A 49 -5.56 4.84 6.05
N ILE A 50 -4.61 3.93 6.30
CA ILE A 50 -3.79 3.93 7.53
C ILE A 50 -3.07 5.26 7.68
N VAL A 51 -2.41 5.74 6.61
CA VAL A 51 -1.67 7.01 6.63
C VAL A 51 -2.61 8.18 6.89
N GLN A 52 -3.78 8.21 6.25
CA GLN A 52 -4.77 9.26 6.48
C GLN A 52 -5.26 9.28 7.93
N GLN A 53 -5.61 8.12 8.49
CA GLN A 53 -6.05 8.01 9.89
C GLN A 53 -4.92 8.36 10.86
N SER A 54 -3.68 7.96 10.57
CA SER A 54 -2.49 8.31 11.35
C SER A 54 -2.24 9.82 11.40
N ARG A 55 -2.46 10.52 10.28
CA ARG A 55 -2.36 11.99 10.22
C ARG A 55 -3.47 12.66 11.02
N LEU A 56 -4.70 12.17 10.92
CA LEU A 56 -5.84 12.68 11.68
C LEU A 56 -5.64 12.44 13.18
N HIS A 57 -5.17 11.25 13.55
CA HIS A 57 -4.83 10.88 14.91
C HIS A 57 -3.80 11.83 15.50
N TYR A 58 -2.68 12.05 14.80
CA TYR A 58 -1.65 13.00 15.21
C TYR A 58 -2.22 14.41 15.38
N ALA A 59 -2.95 14.92 14.38
CA ALA A 59 -3.51 16.26 14.44
C ALA A 59 -4.48 16.42 15.62
N LYS A 60 -5.30 15.41 15.89
CA LYS A 60 -6.23 15.40 17.03
C LYS A 60 -5.47 15.40 18.35
N GLN A 61 -4.45 14.54 18.51
CA GLN A 61 -3.64 14.51 19.72
C GLN A 61 -2.90 15.82 19.96
N VAL A 62 -2.34 16.45 18.92
CA VAL A 62 -1.71 17.77 19.03
C VAL A 62 -2.72 18.82 19.47
N LEU A 63 -3.96 18.78 18.98
CA LEU A 63 -5.02 19.71 19.41
C LEU A 63 -5.46 19.50 20.86
N GLU A 64 -5.51 18.25 21.32
CA GLU A 64 -5.96 17.89 22.67
C GLU A 64 -4.87 18.13 23.73
N THR A 65 -3.64 17.69 23.45
CA THR A 65 -2.50 17.77 24.37
C THR A 65 -1.74 19.08 24.26
N ARG A 66 -1.90 19.79 23.14
CA ARG A 66 -1.06 20.94 22.74
C ARG A 66 0.42 20.58 22.59
N CYS A 67 0.78 19.31 22.51
CA CYS A 67 2.16 18.85 22.37
C CYS A 67 2.42 18.26 20.98
N LEU A 68 3.57 18.61 20.39
CA LEU A 68 4.04 18.07 19.11
C LEU A 68 4.72 16.71 19.27
N ALA A 69 5.37 16.49 20.42
CA ALA A 69 5.92 15.20 20.79
C ALA A 69 4.76 14.26 21.16
N GLN A 70 4.54 13.23 20.36
CA GLN A 70 3.48 12.24 20.59
C GLN A 70 4.04 10.88 20.98
N SER A 71 3.26 10.16 21.77
CA SER A 71 3.52 8.77 22.13
C SER A 71 3.40 7.84 20.91
N ALA A 72 3.93 6.62 21.06
CA ALA A 72 3.99 5.61 20.01
C ALA A 72 2.63 5.42 19.31
N LEU A 73 2.65 5.40 17.97
CA LEU A 73 1.51 5.01 17.15
C LEU A 73 1.49 3.49 17.00
N ASP A 74 0.30 2.91 17.06
CA ASP A 74 0.02 1.51 16.80
C ASP A 74 -1.32 1.39 16.07
N MET A 75 -1.51 0.32 15.29
CA MET A 75 -2.77 -0.02 14.62
C MET A 75 -3.96 -0.07 15.58
N ASN A 76 -3.71 -0.47 16.84
CA ASN A 76 -4.72 -0.49 17.89
C ASN A 76 -5.32 0.89 18.17
N GLU A 77 -4.56 1.97 17.99
CA GLU A 77 -5.05 3.34 18.19
C GLU A 77 -5.86 3.86 16.99
N LEU A 78 -5.63 3.32 15.79
CA LEU A 78 -6.31 3.74 14.57
C LEU A 78 -7.71 3.13 14.40
N THR A 79 -8.11 2.19 15.27
CA THR A 79 -9.38 1.45 15.15
C THR A 79 -9.55 0.78 13.76
N LEU A 80 -8.44 0.42 13.13
CA LEU A 80 -8.36 -0.28 11.85
C LEU A 80 -7.95 -1.74 12.10
N PRO A 81 -8.38 -2.70 11.26
CA PRO A 81 -7.88 -4.06 11.36
C PRO A 81 -6.38 -4.08 11.06
N ASN A 82 -5.60 -4.74 11.92
CA ASN A 82 -4.17 -4.95 11.72
C ASN A 82 -3.88 -6.11 10.75
N GLU A 83 -4.88 -6.91 10.40
CA GLU A 83 -4.80 -7.97 9.41
C GLU A 83 -6.04 -7.94 8.53
N GLU A 84 -5.84 -7.88 7.21
CA GLU A 84 -6.93 -7.93 6.24
C GLU A 84 -6.50 -8.76 5.02
N SER A 85 -7.36 -9.70 4.63
CA SER A 85 -7.17 -10.52 3.42
C SER A 85 -5.83 -11.27 3.34
N GLY A 86 -5.25 -11.70 4.48
CA GLY A 86 -3.96 -12.41 4.51
C GLY A 86 -2.74 -11.48 4.40
N VAL A 87 -2.92 -10.19 4.67
CA VAL A 87 -1.88 -9.18 4.78
C VAL A 87 -1.95 -8.56 6.17
N ARG A 88 -0.82 -8.51 6.86
CA ARG A 88 -0.67 -7.86 8.17
C ARG A 88 -0.05 -6.49 7.99
N TYR A 89 -0.58 -5.52 8.72
CA TYR A 89 -0.18 -4.13 8.69
C TYR A 89 0.26 -3.71 10.09
N ASP A 90 1.42 -3.08 10.17
CA ASP A 90 1.96 -2.45 11.36
C ASP A 90 2.27 -0.99 11.01
N VAL A 91 2.06 -0.07 11.96
CA VAL A 91 2.27 1.36 11.73
C VAL A 91 2.98 2.00 12.91
N ALA A 92 3.89 2.91 12.64
CA ALA A 92 4.62 3.65 13.65
C ALA A 92 4.90 5.09 13.22
N TYR A 93 5.03 6.00 14.17
CA TYR A 93 5.59 7.33 13.91
C TYR A 93 7.11 7.25 13.86
N GLN A 94 7.70 7.80 12.81
CA GLN A 94 9.14 7.95 12.69
C GLN A 94 9.60 9.09 13.61
N GLN A 95 10.22 8.73 14.72
CA GLN A 95 10.71 9.71 15.69
C GLN A 95 11.99 10.38 15.19
N THR A 96 12.11 11.68 15.42
CA THR A 96 13.35 12.40 15.12
C THR A 96 14.38 12.17 16.22
N THR A 97 15.65 12.42 15.92
CA THR A 97 16.74 12.29 16.91
C THR A 97 16.67 13.33 18.03
N GLN A 98 15.86 14.37 17.87
CA GLN A 98 15.70 15.42 18.85
C GLN A 98 14.60 15.03 19.84
N ALA A 99 14.93 15.05 21.13
CA ALA A 99 13.93 14.83 22.18
C ALA A 99 12.82 15.89 22.08
N ASN A 100 11.57 15.45 22.28
CA ASN A 100 10.38 16.29 22.27
C ASN A 100 10.11 17.05 20.96
N ALA A 101 10.72 16.61 19.87
CA ALA A 101 10.41 17.09 18.54
C ALA A 101 9.26 16.29 17.92
N ARG A 102 8.60 16.90 16.94
CA ARG A 102 7.58 16.22 16.14
C ARG A 102 8.16 14.99 15.43
N PRO A 103 7.35 13.96 15.17
CA PRO A 103 7.73 12.90 14.25
C PRO A 103 8.03 13.44 12.85
N SER A 104 9.01 12.84 12.16
CA SER A 104 9.34 13.18 10.78
C SER A 104 8.36 12.58 9.77
N GLY A 105 7.78 11.44 10.12
CA GLY A 105 6.98 10.65 9.19
C GLY A 105 6.15 9.57 9.87
N ILE A 106 5.50 8.79 9.02
CA ILE A 106 4.74 7.60 9.36
C ILE A 106 5.34 6.45 8.57
N ASP A 107 5.74 5.41 9.27
CA ASP A 107 6.22 4.17 8.69
C ASP A 107 5.06 3.16 8.72
N VAL A 108 4.71 2.63 7.56
CA VAL A 108 3.73 1.54 7.42
C VAL A 108 4.49 0.30 6.96
N THR A 109 4.50 -0.73 7.80
CA THR A 109 5.09 -2.02 7.51
C THR A 109 4.01 -3.00 7.08
N VAL A 110 4.18 -3.60 5.92
CA VAL A 110 3.22 -4.54 5.34
C VAL A 110 3.88 -5.91 5.22
N THR A 111 3.28 -6.91 5.87
CA THR A 111 3.71 -8.30 5.80
C THR A 111 2.68 -9.11 5.02
N ILE A 112 3.08 -9.69 3.88
CA ILE A 112 2.19 -10.54 3.08
C ILE A 112 2.30 -11.97 3.62
N GLU A 113 1.25 -12.46 4.28
CA GLU A 113 1.22 -13.78 4.90
C GLU A 113 0.63 -14.85 3.96
N ASP A 114 -0.36 -14.49 3.13
CA ASP A 114 -0.91 -15.40 2.14
C ASP A 114 0.03 -15.52 0.92
N THR A 115 0.54 -16.73 0.70
CA THR A 115 1.34 -17.10 -0.48
C THR A 115 0.70 -16.74 -1.82
N LYS A 116 -0.64 -16.71 -1.92
CA LYS A 116 -1.35 -16.33 -3.14
C LYS A 116 -1.18 -14.86 -3.49
N LEU A 117 -0.85 -14.03 -2.51
CA LEU A 117 -0.67 -12.59 -2.68
C LEU A 117 0.79 -12.20 -2.88
N GLN A 118 1.74 -13.14 -2.87
CA GLN A 118 3.15 -12.82 -3.11
C GLN A 118 3.39 -12.17 -4.48
N GLY A 119 2.60 -12.52 -5.50
CA GLY A 119 2.65 -11.85 -6.81
C GLY A 119 2.29 -10.37 -6.75
N SER A 120 1.46 -9.95 -5.77
CA SER A 120 1.06 -8.55 -5.60
C SER A 120 2.20 -7.65 -5.11
N ALA A 121 3.20 -8.22 -4.40
CA ALA A 121 4.38 -7.48 -3.91
C ALA A 121 5.16 -6.81 -5.05
N ALA A 122 5.23 -7.46 -6.22
CA ALA A 122 5.92 -6.93 -7.40
C ALA A 122 5.26 -5.67 -7.98
N TRP A 123 4.00 -5.41 -7.64
CA TRP A 123 3.24 -4.25 -8.08
C TRP A 123 3.17 -3.15 -7.02
N LEU A 124 3.67 -3.43 -5.82
CA LEU A 124 3.83 -2.45 -4.76
C LEU A 124 5.21 -1.78 -4.92
N SER A 125 5.29 -0.50 -4.55
CA SER A 125 6.54 0.27 -4.61
C SER A 125 6.93 0.71 -3.20
N PRO A 126 7.43 -0.23 -2.35
CA PRO A 126 7.90 0.13 -1.02
C PRO A 126 9.19 0.95 -1.09
N ASP A 127 9.44 1.72 -0.04
CA ASP A 127 10.66 2.49 0.10
C ASP A 127 11.81 1.62 0.63
N GLU A 128 11.50 0.69 1.54
CA GLU A 128 12.43 -0.35 2.01
C GLU A 128 11.75 -1.72 1.93
N GLN A 129 12.51 -2.75 1.54
CA GLN A 129 12.07 -4.14 1.61
C GLN A 129 13.03 -4.92 2.49
N ARG A 130 12.51 -5.53 3.55
CA ARG A 130 13.26 -6.35 4.49
C ARG A 130 12.62 -7.73 4.59
N ASP A 131 13.30 -8.75 4.07
CA ASP A 131 12.80 -10.13 4.03
C ASP A 131 11.39 -10.23 3.42
N ASN A 132 10.36 -10.42 4.24
CA ASN A 132 8.94 -10.50 3.83
C ASN A 132 8.12 -9.26 4.22
N GLU A 133 8.79 -8.19 4.64
CA GLU A 133 8.20 -6.93 5.04
C GLU A 133 8.46 -5.86 3.96
N LEU A 134 7.40 -5.16 3.58
CA LEU A 134 7.41 -4.02 2.67
C LEU A 134 7.16 -2.78 3.52
N ILE A 135 8.13 -1.89 3.60
CA ILE A 135 8.07 -0.69 4.44
C ILE A 135 7.85 0.52 3.54
N PHE A 136 6.85 1.32 3.89
CA PHE A 136 6.47 2.54 3.20
C PHE A 136 6.63 3.73 4.13
N HIS A 137 7.37 4.74 3.67
CA HIS A 137 7.69 5.94 4.42
C HIS A 137 6.86 7.11 3.91
N PHE A 138 6.00 7.66 4.77
CA PHE A 138 5.18 8.80 4.42
C PHE A 138 5.58 10.02 5.25
N PRO A 139 5.81 11.19 4.63
CA PRO A 139 6.09 12.40 5.37
C PRO A 139 4.88 12.83 6.20
N LEU A 140 5.16 13.32 7.41
CA LEU A 140 4.18 13.94 8.30
C LEU A 140 4.34 15.46 8.28
N ASP A 141 3.71 16.08 7.29
CA ASP A 141 3.67 17.53 7.15
C ASP A 141 2.57 18.11 8.04
N TYR A 142 2.95 18.48 9.27
CA TYR A 142 2.11 19.26 10.15
C TYR A 142 2.66 20.69 10.24
N GLN A 143 1.92 21.64 9.65
CA GLN A 143 2.22 23.07 9.75
C GLN A 143 1.36 23.67 10.85
N LEU A 144 2.00 24.15 11.92
CA LEU A 144 1.33 24.96 12.92
C LEU A 144 0.99 26.34 12.31
N PRO A 145 -0.26 26.84 12.48
CA PRO A 145 -0.68 28.12 11.91
C PRO A 145 0.07 29.34 12.44
N ASP A 146 0.72 29.23 13.59
CA ASP A 146 1.55 30.27 14.19
C ASP A 146 2.44 29.59 15.24
N TYR A 147 3.70 30.01 15.36
CA TYR A 147 4.68 29.56 16.36
C TYR A 147 4.35 30.10 17.76
N GLN A 148 3.09 29.93 18.18
CA GLN A 148 2.68 30.12 19.58
C GLN A 148 3.69 29.38 20.45
N GLU A 149 4.33 30.13 21.35
CA GLU A 149 5.60 29.82 22.03
C GLU A 149 5.78 28.33 22.31
N LEU A 150 6.40 27.62 21.35
CA LEU A 150 6.70 26.21 21.51
C LEU A 150 7.80 26.10 22.56
N ASP A 151 7.48 25.48 23.68
CA ASP A 151 8.44 25.15 24.71
C ASP A 151 9.27 23.97 24.21
N ILE A 152 10.54 24.23 23.87
CA ILE A 152 11.43 23.25 23.22
C ILE A 152 11.82 22.14 24.21
N ASP A 153 11.80 22.42 25.51
CA ASP A 153 12.14 21.45 26.54
C ASP A 153 11.02 20.42 26.74
N THR A 154 9.76 20.81 26.50
CA THR A 154 8.59 19.95 26.66
C THR A 154 7.96 19.50 25.33
N GLY A 155 8.25 20.18 24.23
CA GLY A 155 7.63 19.96 22.92
C GLY A 155 6.19 20.46 22.83
N CYS A 156 5.74 21.31 23.77
CA CYS A 156 4.35 21.74 23.90
C CYS A 156 4.15 23.23 23.64
N ILE A 157 2.96 23.57 23.16
CA ILE A 157 2.53 24.94 22.84
C ILE A 157 1.98 25.57 24.12
N ARG A 158 2.48 26.77 24.48
CA ARG A 158 1.98 27.56 25.61
C ARG A 158 0.61 28.20 25.34
#